data_AF-A0A3M9ZMB8-F1
#
_entry.id   AF-A0A3M9ZMB8-F1
#
_cell.length_a   1.000
_cell.length_b   1.000
_cell.length_c   1.000
_cell.angle_alpha   90.00
_cell.angle_beta   90.00
_cell.angle_gamma   90.00
#
_symmetry.space_group_name_H-M   'P 1'
#
loop_
_entity.id
_entity.type
_entity.pdbx_description
1 polymer ?
#
loop_
_entity_poly.entity_id
_entity_poly.type
_entity_poly.pdbx_seq_one_letter_code
_entity_poly.pdbx_strand_id
1 'polypeptide(L)'
;MGAGAAMLVAGTIMVAYLGLEAPAGRQGMTDDEVAELLLAERENSDLVILASILVGVGFLLVLISLGTARGEGGVRAREVKKPAA
;
A
#
# COMPACT_ATOMS: atom_id res chain seq x y z
N MET A 1 -0.53 9.91 10.96
CA MET A 1 0.65 9.00 10.92
C MET A 1 0.36 7.59 11.42
N GLY A 2 -0.09 7.38 12.67
CA GLY A 2 -0.24 6.03 13.25
C GLY A 2 -1.08 5.04 12.42
N ALA A 3 -2.24 5.46 11.92
CA ALA A 3 -3.09 4.59 11.10
C ALA A 3 -2.47 4.21 9.74
N GLY A 4 -1.85 5.16 9.03
CA GLY A 4 -1.20 4.90 7.73
C GLY A 4 0.03 4.00 7.87
N ALA A 5 0.84 4.21 8.93
CA ALA A 5 1.98 3.34 9.22
C ALA A 5 1.53 1.91 9.60
N ALA A 6 0.46 1.78 10.39
CA ALA A 6 -0.11 0.48 10.70
C ALA A 6 -0.63 -0.25 9.45
N MET A 7 -1.28 0.47 8.53
CA MET A 7 -1.73 -0.09 7.25
C MET A 7 -0.58 -0.54 6.36
N LEU A 8 0.54 0.20 6.34
CA LEU A 8 1.74 -0.22 5.61
C LEU A 8 2.31 -1.53 6.17
N VAL A 9 2.45 -1.64 7.49
CA VAL A 9 2.99 -2.85 8.13
C VAL A 9 2.04 -4.03 7.94
N ALA A 10 0.75 -3.86 8.22
CA ALA A 10 -0.23 -4.92 8.06
C ALA A 10 -0.36 -5.38 6.60
N GLY A 11 -0.44 -4.43 5.66
CA GLY A 11 -0.55 -4.75 4.23
C GLY A 11 0.71 -5.43 3.68
N THR A 12 1.90 -5.02 4.10
CA THR A 12 3.15 -5.68 3.67
C THR A 12 3.28 -7.10 4.23
N ILE A 13 2.91 -7.32 5.49
CA ILE A 13 2.84 -8.67 6.07
C ILE A 13 1.83 -9.52 5.31
N MET A 14 0.66 -8.97 4.97
CA MET A 14 -0.39 -9.69 4.26
C MET A 14 0.04 -10.10 2.84
N VAL A 15 0.66 -9.18 2.08
CA VAL A 15 1.21 -9.51 0.75
C VAL A 15 2.28 -10.61 0.86
N ALA A 16 3.17 -10.52 1.85
CA ALA A 16 4.21 -11.53 2.05
C ALA A 16 3.61 -12.91 2.39
N TYR A 17 2.61 -12.94 3.27
CA TYR A 17 1.92 -14.17 3.67
C TYR A 17 1.21 -14.84 2.49
N LEU A 18 0.43 -14.09 1.72
CA LEU A 18 -0.28 -14.60 0.53
C LEU A 18 0.67 -15.07 -0.58
N GLY A 19 1.88 -14.51 -0.65
CA GLY A 19 2.92 -14.96 -1.56
C GLY A 19 3.56 -16.29 -1.13
N LEU A 20 3.66 -16.55 0.17
CA LEU A 20 4.19 -17.81 0.72
C LEU A 20 3.19 -18.96 0.60
N GLU A 21 1.90 -18.67 0.76
CA GLU A 21 0.81 -19.65 0.66
C GLU A 21 0.19 -19.73 -0.74
N ALA A 22 0.81 -19.10 -1.74
CA ALA A 22 0.28 -19.10 -3.09
C ALA A 22 0.09 -20.53 -3.62
N PRO A 23 -1.12 -20.91 -4.07
CA PRO A 23 -1.37 -22.22 -4.64
C PRO A 23 -0.49 -22.42 -5.88
N ALA A 24 0.04 -23.63 -6.04
CA ALA A 24 0.93 -23.99 -7.13
C ALA A 24 0.51 -25.32 -7.75
N GLY A 25 0.48 -25.36 -9.08
CA GLY A 25 0.15 -26.57 -9.82
C GLY A 25 1.20 -27.68 -9.65
N ARG A 26 0.72 -28.93 -9.75
CA ARG A 26 1.55 -30.14 -9.73
C ARG A 26 1.30 -30.99 -10.97
N GLN A 27 2.30 -31.77 -11.40
CA GLN A 27 2.14 -32.62 -12.57
C GLN A 27 1.12 -33.75 -12.31
N GLY A 28 0.37 -34.13 -13.34
CA GLY A 28 -0.60 -35.22 -13.28
C GLY A 28 -1.93 -34.86 -12.61
N MET A 29 -2.31 -33.57 -12.59
CA MET A 29 -3.62 -33.15 -12.12
C MET A 29 -4.72 -33.55 -13.11
N THR A 30 -5.89 -33.93 -12.59
CA THR A 30 -7.10 -34.13 -13.41
C THR A 30 -7.69 -32.78 -13.81
N ASP A 31 -8.59 -32.76 -14.80
CA ASP A 31 -9.25 -31.53 -15.26
C ASP A 31 -10.01 -30.82 -14.12
N ASP A 32 -10.62 -31.60 -13.22
CA ASP A 32 -11.31 -31.07 -12.03
C ASP A 32 -10.33 -30.43 -11.03
N GLU A 33 -9.20 -31.08 -10.76
CA GLU A 33 -8.15 -30.54 -9.88
C GLU A 33 -7.53 -29.26 -10.46
N VAL A 34 -7.38 -29.18 -11.79
CA VAL A 34 -6.92 -27.97 -12.47
C VAL A 34 -7.93 -26.83 -12.32
N ALA A 35 -9.23 -27.12 -12.45
CA ALA A 35 -10.27 -26.10 -12.27
C ALA A 35 -10.29 -25.54 -10.84
N GLU A 36 -10.13 -26.40 -9.84
CA GLU A 36 -10.05 -25.99 -8.43
C GLU A 36 -8.78 -25.17 -8.16
N LEU A 37 -7.63 -25.54 -8.73
CA LEU A 37 -6.40 -24.78 -8.64
C LEU A 37 -6.57 -23.37 -9.21
N LEU A 38 -7.15 -23.25 -10.40
CA LEU A 38 -7.37 -21.95 -11.06
C LEU A 38 -8.29 -21.04 -10.24
N LEU A 39 -9.29 -21.62 -9.56
CA LEU A 39 -10.14 -20.88 -8.64
C LEU A 39 -9.32 -20.36 -7.45
N ALA A 40 -8.54 -21.22 -6.81
CA ALA A 40 -7.69 -20.85 -5.67
C ALA A 40 -6.62 -19.81 -6.03
N GLU A 41 -5.98 -19.95 -7.20
CA GLU A 41 -5.02 -18.96 -7.71
C GLU A 41 -5.68 -17.59 -7.92
N ARG A 42 -6.91 -17.58 -8.44
CA ARG A 42 -7.66 -16.36 -8.65
C ARG A 42 -8.04 -15.69 -7.33
N GLU A 43 -8.54 -16.46 -6.37
CA GLU A 43 -8.84 -15.94 -5.03
C GLU A 43 -7.58 -15.37 -4.36
N ASN A 44 -6.45 -16.08 -4.44
CA ASN A 44 -5.19 -15.58 -3.89
C ASN A 44 -4.74 -14.29 -4.60
N SER A 45 -4.85 -14.23 -5.93
CA SER A 45 -4.53 -13.04 -6.73
C SER A 45 -5.38 -11.85 -6.32
N ASP A 46 -6.70 -12.05 -6.16
CA ASP A 46 -7.61 -10.99 -5.73
C ASP A 46 -7.25 -10.50 -4.31
N LEU A 47 -6.89 -11.39 -3.40
CA LEU A 47 -6.41 -11.03 -2.05
C LEU A 47 -5.08 -10.25 -2.09
N VAL A 48 -4.13 -10.64 -2.95
CA VAL A 48 -2.87 -9.93 -3.14
C VAL A 48 -3.14 -8.53 -3.69
N ILE A 49 -4.07 -8.38 -4.63
CA ILE A 49 -4.49 -7.08 -5.15
C ILE A 49 -5.07 -6.23 -4.02
N LEU A 50 -6.00 -6.75 -3.22
CA LEU A 50 -6.59 -6.02 -2.10
C LEU A 50 -5.52 -5.61 -1.06
N ALA A 51 -4.60 -6.51 -0.72
CA ALA A 51 -3.51 -6.21 0.21
C ALA A 51 -2.56 -5.14 -0.35
N SER A 52 -2.26 -5.16 -1.65
CA SER A 52 -1.44 -4.14 -2.30
C SER A 52 -2.12 -2.78 -2.36
N ILE A 53 -3.45 -2.74 -2.56
CA ILE A 53 -4.25 -1.50 -2.45
C ILE A 53 -4.19 -0.97 -1.02
N LEU A 54 -4.31 -1.83 0.00
CA LEU A 54 -4.18 -1.43 1.41
C LEU A 54 -2.81 -0.79 1.68
N VAL A 55 -1.73 -1.36 1.14
CA VAL A 55 -0.38 -0.75 1.20
C VAL A 55 -0.36 0.59 0.48
N GLY A 56 -0.90 0.69 -0.74
CA GLY A 56 -0.96 1.93 -1.51
C GLY A 56 -1.72 3.05 -0.81
N VAL A 57 -2.87 2.74 -0.20
CA VAL A 57 -3.66 3.67 0.61
C VAL A 57 -2.92 4.06 1.89
N GLY A 58 -2.34 3.10 2.60
CA GLY A 58 -1.52 3.34 3.78
C GLY A 58 -0.35 4.28 3.48
N PHE A 59 0.33 4.06 2.34
CA PHE A 59 1.40 4.91 1.84
C PHE A 59 0.91 6.34 1.59
N LEU A 60 -0.21 6.50 0.89
CA LEU A 60 -0.79 7.81 0.60
C LEU A 60 -1.13 8.58 1.89
N LEU A 61 -1.70 7.91 2.89
CA LEU A 61 -2.00 8.52 4.20
C LEU A 61 -0.73 8.97 4.94
N VAL A 62 0.36 8.21 4.82
CA VAL A 62 1.66 8.59 5.37
C VAL A 62 2.21 9.82 4.64
N LEU A 63 2.15 9.84 3.30
CA LEU A 63 2.61 10.98 2.51
C LEU A 63 1.83 12.26 2.82
N ILE A 64 0.49 12.20 2.91
CA ILE A 64 -0.31 13.36 3.27
C ILE A 64 0.00 13.80 4.71
N SER A 65 0.18 12.86 5.63
CA SER A 65 0.60 13.17 7.02
C SER A 65 1.97 13.85 7.10
N LEU A 66 2.88 13.55 6.16
CA LEU A 66 4.20 14.18 6.06
C LEU A 66 4.14 15.52 5.29
N GLY A 67 3.25 15.62 4.30
CA GLY A 67 3.06 16.80 3.44
C GLY A 67 2.36 17.96 4.14
N THR A 68 1.54 17.70 5.16
CA THR A 68 0.86 18.74 5.95
C THR A 68 1.74 19.39 7.02
N ALA A 69 2.95 18.89 7.27
CA ALA A 69 3.93 19.53 8.16
C ALA A 69 4.57 20.80 7.56
N ARG A 70 4.27 21.14 6.29
CA ARG A 70 4.45 22.50 5.77
C ARG A 70 3.21 23.34 6.09
N GLY A 71 3.02 23.63 7.37
CA GLY A 71 2.13 24.71 7.78
C GLY A 71 2.56 26.03 7.12
N GLU A 72 1.59 26.88 6.82
CA GLU A 72 1.43 28.25 7.32
C GLU A 72 2.65 28.95 7.99
N GLY A 73 3.84 28.80 7.41
CA GLY A 73 5.10 29.36 7.93
C GLY A 73 6.27 29.28 6.93
N GLY A 74 6.04 28.84 5.69
CA GLY A 74 7.05 28.72 4.64
C GLY A 74 7.18 29.90 3.68
N VAL A 75 6.27 30.88 3.76
CA VAL A 75 6.53 32.25 3.31
C VAL A 75 6.51 33.06 4.58
N ARG A 76 7.67 33.23 5.23
CA ARG A 76 7.88 34.47 5.96
C ARG A 76 7.49 35.54 4.95
N ALA A 77 6.43 36.30 5.21
CA ALA A 77 6.29 37.59 4.59
C ALA A 77 7.70 38.18 4.67
N ARG A 78 8.39 38.29 3.53
CA ARG A 78 9.54 39.17 3.47
C ARG A 78 8.88 40.49 3.80
N GLU A 79 8.97 40.91 5.06
CA GLU A 79 8.90 42.31 5.40
C GLU A 79 10.03 42.91 4.58
N VAL A 80 9.67 43.32 3.36
CA VAL A 80 10.43 44.29 2.62
C VAL A 80 10.34 45.52 3.51
N LYS A 81 11.29 45.62 4.44
CA LYS A 81 11.66 46.92 4.99
C LYS A 81 11.93 47.77 3.76
N LYS A 82 11.00 48.66 3.44
CA LYS A 82 11.25 49.75 2.49
C LYS A 82 12.60 50.36 2.93
N PRO A 83 13.62 50.45 2.06
CA PRO A 83 14.75 51.28 2.38
C PRO A 83 14.21 52.71 2.55
N ALA A 84 14.44 53.28 3.73
CA ALA A 84 14.37 54.71 3.90
C ALA A 84 15.64 55.27 3.25
N ALA A 85 15.52 55.77 2.03
CA ALA A 85 16.45 56.68 1.38
C ALA A 85 15.70 57.41 0.26
#